data_AF-A0A2V8ELB6-F1
#
_entry.id   AF-A0A2V8ELB6-F1
#
_cell.length_a   1.000
_cell.length_b   1.000
_cell.length_c   1.000
_cell.angle_alpha   90.00
_cell.angle_beta   90.00
_cell.angle_gamma   90.00
#
_symmetry.space_group_name_H-M   'P 1'
#
loop_
_entity.id
_entity.type
_entity.pdbx_description
1 polymer ?
#
loop_
_entity_poly.entity_id
_entity_poly.type
_entity_poly.pdbx_seq_one_letter_code
_entity_poly.pdbx_strand_id
1 'polypeptide(L)'
;KSNPGSALCLTCHQKSFWSTTPASHRTSTRAFTAAQGAHTGYTTVADNACESCHKPHSGATAARMLKNVEEKTCDTCHGPSAVATSNIAAEFNKTYRHPTYTMTPSVHDASESPTGTIRLPEAVATTPRHAECADCHNPHASHAAATVAPKASGRLAGAWGVDVTGLRVDPTGTPPSVNEYQICFKCHGDSVNKPQPTSPDPPYTARVARQFNKRLQFDLANPSYHPVEGPGRGTFVPSLLAPWTTSSVLFCTDCHNNDSGPKAPTPGTGPAGPHGSNYKHLLVARYDMDNGSQAESAATYALCYKCHDRTSILGNASFAQHNRHLTLASAPCSVCHDPHGIDSAQGNTTNNAHLINFDTRFVSPNSSGLLRYESTGQGHGRCYLSCHGMQHNPLTY
;
A
#
# COMPACT_ATOMS: atom_id res chain seq x y z
N LYS A 1 -3.63 44.88 -5.30
CA LYS A 1 -4.40 44.23 -6.38
C LYS A 1 -5.37 43.26 -5.73
N SER A 2 -6.59 43.13 -6.26
CA SER A 2 -7.49 42.04 -5.85
C SER A 2 -6.81 40.69 -6.14
N ASN A 3 -6.91 39.72 -5.22
CA ASN A 3 -6.26 38.41 -5.35
C ASN A 3 -7.20 37.18 -5.27
N PRO A 4 -8.49 37.24 -5.66
CA PRO A 4 -9.34 36.06 -5.65
C PRO A 4 -8.78 35.03 -6.63
N GLY A 5 -8.81 33.75 -6.24
CA GLY A 5 -8.25 32.67 -7.06
C GLY A 5 -6.74 32.77 -7.25
N SER A 6 -6.04 33.57 -6.42
CA SER A 6 -4.61 33.82 -6.51
C SER A 6 -4.14 34.45 -7.83
N ALA A 7 -4.97 35.31 -8.43
CA ALA A 7 -4.66 36.03 -9.68
C ALA A 7 -3.30 36.77 -9.65
N LEU A 8 -2.92 37.34 -8.49
CA LEU A 8 -1.62 37.99 -8.31
C LEU A 8 -0.47 36.97 -8.32
N CYS A 9 -0.62 35.87 -7.59
CA CYS A 9 0.40 34.83 -7.48
C CYS A 9 0.68 34.22 -8.86
N LEU A 10 -0.37 33.95 -9.64
CA LEU A 10 -0.30 33.36 -10.97
C LEU A 10 0.25 34.29 -12.06
N THR A 11 0.43 35.59 -11.75
CA THR A 11 1.15 36.51 -12.64
C THR A 11 2.64 36.16 -12.74
N CYS A 12 3.21 35.61 -11.66
CA CYS A 12 4.65 35.36 -11.55
C CYS A 12 4.99 33.87 -11.34
N HIS A 13 4.07 33.09 -10.79
CA HIS A 13 4.29 31.67 -10.49
C HIS A 13 3.40 30.79 -11.35
N GLN A 14 4.03 29.88 -12.10
CA GLN A 14 3.33 28.82 -12.82
C GLN A 14 3.66 27.49 -12.13
N LYS A 15 2.62 26.86 -11.56
CA LYS A 15 2.75 25.53 -10.95
C LYS A 15 2.11 24.49 -11.85
N SER A 16 2.84 23.40 -12.08
CA SER A 16 2.35 22.24 -12.81
C SER A 16 1.02 21.77 -12.23
N PHE A 17 0.12 21.35 -13.12
CA PHE A 17 -1.22 20.83 -12.82
C PHE A 17 -2.25 21.83 -12.29
N TRP A 18 -1.84 22.93 -11.65
CA TRP A 18 -2.76 23.88 -11.03
C TRP A 18 -3.80 24.45 -11.99
N SER A 19 -3.39 24.79 -13.21
CA SER A 19 -4.29 25.34 -14.25
C SER A 19 -4.72 24.32 -15.29
N THR A 20 -4.15 23.11 -15.28
CA THR A 20 -4.38 22.08 -16.32
C THR A 20 -5.18 20.89 -15.80
N THR A 21 -5.49 20.85 -14.51
CA THR A 21 -6.35 19.85 -13.90
C THR A 21 -7.46 20.51 -13.09
N PRO A 22 -8.60 19.84 -12.88
CA PRO A 22 -9.65 20.33 -11.99
C PRO A 22 -9.27 20.09 -10.52
N ALA A 23 -8.07 20.51 -10.10
CA ALA A 23 -7.52 20.29 -8.76
C ALA A 23 -8.53 20.75 -7.69
N SER A 24 -8.85 19.87 -6.74
CA SER A 24 -9.87 20.15 -5.72
C SER A 24 -9.54 21.40 -4.90
N HIS A 25 -8.26 21.65 -4.61
CA HIS A 25 -7.84 22.84 -3.85
C HIS A 25 -7.98 24.15 -4.65
N ARG A 26 -8.09 24.09 -5.98
CA ARG A 26 -8.34 25.25 -6.82
C ARG A 26 -9.83 25.56 -6.95
N THR A 27 -10.67 24.53 -6.97
CA THR A 27 -12.09 24.65 -7.32
C THR A 27 -13.03 24.51 -6.13
N SER A 28 -12.52 24.18 -4.94
CA SER A 28 -13.32 23.92 -3.75
C SER A 28 -14.04 25.16 -3.23
N THR A 29 -15.36 25.07 -3.15
CA THR A 29 -16.24 26.06 -2.53
C THR A 29 -16.38 25.87 -1.02
N ARG A 30 -15.62 24.95 -0.40
CA ARG A 30 -15.64 24.74 1.05
C ARG A 30 -15.24 26.02 1.78
N ALA A 31 -15.94 26.30 2.88
CA ALA A 31 -15.68 27.46 3.70
C ALA A 31 -14.25 27.40 4.29
N PHE A 32 -13.50 28.47 4.11
CA PHE A 32 -12.17 28.67 4.65
C PHE A 32 -12.00 30.16 4.95
N THR A 33 -12.16 30.51 6.22
CA THR A 33 -12.18 31.89 6.73
C THR A 33 -11.04 32.12 7.71
N ALA A 34 -10.95 33.32 8.30
CA ALA A 34 -9.99 33.61 9.36
C ALA A 34 -10.05 32.60 10.52
N ALA A 35 -11.23 32.06 10.82
CA ALA A 35 -11.40 31.03 11.85
C ALA A 35 -10.64 29.72 11.54
N GLN A 36 -10.38 29.43 10.26
CA GLN A 36 -9.59 28.30 9.80
C GLN A 36 -8.17 28.70 9.35
N GLY A 37 -7.76 29.96 9.56
CA GLY A 37 -6.43 30.43 9.18
C GLY A 37 -6.33 31.01 7.77
N ALA A 38 -7.45 31.40 7.15
CA ALA A 38 -7.41 32.29 5.99
C ALA A 38 -6.85 33.66 6.40
N HIS A 39 -5.84 34.14 5.68
CA HIS A 39 -5.32 35.50 5.87
C HIS A 39 -6.07 36.51 5.00
N THR A 40 -6.64 36.04 3.87
CA THR A 40 -7.41 36.91 2.99
C THR A 40 -8.79 37.21 3.58
N GLY A 41 -9.47 38.24 3.07
CA GLY A 41 -10.87 38.50 3.37
C GLY A 41 -11.86 37.56 2.66
N TYR A 42 -11.38 36.58 1.89
CA TYR A 42 -12.23 35.63 1.17
C TYR A 42 -12.62 34.44 2.05
N THR A 43 -13.75 33.81 1.71
CA THR A 43 -14.40 32.83 2.57
C THR A 43 -14.36 31.40 2.06
N THR A 44 -13.75 31.13 0.89
CA THR A 44 -13.67 29.78 0.32
C THR A 44 -12.23 29.37 0.03
N VAL A 45 -11.97 28.06 -0.03
CA VAL A 45 -10.66 27.52 -0.43
C VAL A 45 -10.27 27.99 -1.84
N ALA A 46 -11.21 28.00 -2.79
CA ALA A 46 -10.97 28.44 -4.16
C ALA A 46 -10.63 29.94 -4.25
N ASP A 47 -11.32 30.80 -3.49
CA ASP A 47 -11.05 32.24 -3.55
C ASP A 47 -9.72 32.59 -2.86
N ASN A 48 -9.40 31.91 -1.74
CA ASN A 48 -8.09 32.00 -1.09
C ASN A 48 -6.97 31.38 -1.95
N ALA A 49 -7.28 30.31 -2.70
CA ALA A 49 -6.40 29.57 -3.61
C ALA A 49 -5.02 29.26 -3.02
N CYS A 50 -3.92 29.76 -3.61
CA CYS A 50 -2.55 29.53 -3.17
C CYS A 50 -2.35 30.00 -1.72
N GLU A 51 -2.99 31.11 -1.33
CA GLU A 51 -2.94 31.62 0.04
C GLU A 51 -3.78 30.79 1.03
N SER A 52 -4.43 29.71 0.59
CA SER A 52 -4.96 28.70 1.53
C SER A 52 -3.82 28.00 2.27
N CYS A 53 -2.71 27.70 1.57
CA CYS A 53 -1.58 26.93 2.09
C CYS A 53 -0.29 27.74 2.20
N HIS A 54 -0.09 28.73 1.33
CA HIS A 54 1.13 29.54 1.28
C HIS A 54 0.93 30.90 1.95
N LYS A 55 2.03 31.49 2.43
CA LYS A 55 2.11 32.90 2.82
C LYS A 55 2.70 33.71 1.66
N PRO A 56 2.42 35.02 1.56
CA PRO A 56 3.12 35.91 0.63
C PRO A 56 4.58 36.17 1.07
N HIS A 57 5.40 36.78 0.19
CA HIS A 57 6.86 36.95 0.34
C HIS A 57 7.35 37.65 1.62
N SER A 58 6.49 38.36 2.36
CA SER A 58 6.88 39.25 3.46
C SER A 58 6.75 38.64 4.87
N GLY A 59 6.39 37.36 5.00
CA GLY A 59 6.17 36.72 6.31
C GLY A 59 7.24 35.69 6.67
N ALA A 60 7.43 35.43 7.97
CA ALA A 60 8.11 34.20 8.41
C ALA A 60 7.30 32.98 7.94
N THR A 61 7.94 32.10 7.18
CA THR A 61 7.29 30.96 6.53
C THR A 61 8.04 29.67 6.84
N ALA A 62 7.34 28.54 6.77
CA ALA A 62 7.99 27.25 6.64
C ALA A 62 8.59 27.11 5.23
N ALA A 63 9.33 26.02 4.99
CA ALA A 63 9.90 25.73 3.67
C ALA A 63 8.84 25.88 2.55
N ARG A 64 9.26 26.40 1.38
CA ARG A 64 8.38 26.62 0.20
C ARG A 64 7.22 27.58 0.49
N MET A 65 7.43 28.51 1.42
CA MET A 65 6.48 29.54 1.83
C MET A 65 5.18 28.99 2.41
N LEU A 66 5.20 27.77 2.94
CA LEU A 66 4.02 27.19 3.57
C LEU A 66 3.67 27.93 4.86
N LYS A 67 2.37 27.96 5.18
CA LYS A 67 1.86 28.60 6.40
C LYS A 67 2.35 27.90 7.66
N ASN A 68 2.40 26.57 7.60
CA ASN A 68 2.83 25.70 8.68
C ASN A 68 3.91 24.73 8.18
N VAL A 69 4.60 24.08 9.10
CA VAL A 69 5.58 23.04 8.80
C VAL A 69 4.85 21.75 8.42
N GLU A 70 5.29 21.10 7.35
CA GLU A 70 4.88 19.74 6.94
C GLU A 70 3.35 19.53 6.95
N GLU A 71 2.87 18.47 7.61
CA GLU A 71 1.48 18.05 7.56
C GLU A 71 0.56 18.97 8.34
N LYS A 72 1.09 19.84 9.20
CA LYS A 72 0.30 20.90 9.84
C LYS A 72 -0.28 21.88 8.83
N THR A 73 0.28 21.97 7.62
CA THR A 73 -0.38 22.69 6.52
C THR A 73 -1.64 21.96 6.06
N CYS A 74 -1.59 20.64 5.95
CA CYS A 74 -2.69 19.80 5.52
C CYS A 74 -3.78 19.69 6.61
N ASP A 75 -3.40 19.54 7.88
CA ASP A 75 -4.27 19.40 9.05
C ASP A 75 -5.26 20.54 9.23
N THR A 76 -4.88 21.73 8.75
CA THR A 76 -5.73 22.91 8.79
C THR A 76 -7.07 22.65 8.08
N CYS A 77 -7.09 21.76 7.07
CA CYS A 77 -8.29 21.38 6.35
C CYS A 77 -8.65 19.89 6.51
N HIS A 78 -7.64 19.01 6.51
CA HIS A 78 -7.76 17.55 6.60
C HIS A 78 -7.66 17.01 8.04
N GLY A 79 -7.83 17.90 9.02
CA GLY A 79 -7.92 17.58 10.44
C GLY A 79 -9.35 17.79 10.99
N PRO A 80 -9.51 18.25 12.25
CA PRO A 80 -10.81 18.39 12.90
C PRO A 80 -11.62 19.64 12.47
N SER A 81 -11.10 20.48 11.57
CA SER A 81 -11.69 21.78 11.20
C SER A 81 -12.91 21.71 10.27
N ALA A 82 -13.32 20.51 9.84
CA ALA A 82 -14.45 20.25 8.95
C ALA A 82 -14.42 20.96 7.58
N VAL A 83 -13.26 21.50 7.16
CA VAL A 83 -13.09 22.06 5.81
C VAL A 83 -13.09 20.93 4.77
N ALA A 84 -12.30 19.88 4.99
CA ALA A 84 -12.41 18.65 4.24
C ALA A 84 -13.52 17.75 4.78
N THR A 85 -14.02 16.84 3.95
CA THR A 85 -15.06 15.87 4.33
C THR A 85 -14.59 14.83 5.35
N SER A 86 -13.28 14.67 5.49
CA SER A 86 -12.69 13.61 6.31
C SER A 86 -11.52 14.16 7.10
N ASN A 87 -11.47 13.78 8.39
CA ASN A 87 -10.35 14.04 9.28
C ASN A 87 -9.29 12.95 9.07
N ILE A 88 -8.39 13.17 8.11
CA ILE A 88 -7.29 12.24 7.79
C ILE A 88 -6.26 12.23 8.92
N ALA A 89 -6.03 13.37 9.58
CA ALA A 89 -5.08 13.49 10.68
C ALA A 89 -5.35 12.48 11.81
N ALA A 90 -6.63 12.20 12.09
CA ALA A 90 -7.02 11.24 13.12
C ALA A 90 -6.58 9.79 12.81
N GLU A 91 -6.44 9.41 11.53
CA GLU A 91 -6.02 8.05 11.16
C GLU A 91 -4.59 7.75 11.59
N PHE A 92 -3.75 8.77 11.69
CA PHE A 92 -2.38 8.64 12.17
C PHE A 92 -2.26 8.49 13.69
N ASN A 93 -3.38 8.43 14.42
CA ASN A 93 -3.38 7.98 15.81
C ASN A 93 -3.51 6.45 15.95
N LYS A 94 -3.80 5.74 14.85
CA LYS A 94 -3.91 4.27 14.86
C LYS A 94 -2.55 3.61 15.03
N THR A 95 -2.56 2.40 15.59
CA THR A 95 -1.35 1.65 15.96
C THR A 95 -0.40 1.48 14.78
N TYR A 96 -0.91 1.01 13.64
CA TYR A 96 -0.11 0.78 12.44
C TYR A 96 -0.41 1.89 11.44
N ARG A 97 0.61 2.62 11.01
CA ARG A 97 0.47 3.82 10.19
C ARG A 97 1.72 4.10 9.41
N HIS A 98 1.60 4.88 8.33
CA HIS A 98 2.79 5.46 7.71
C HIS A 98 3.43 6.49 8.67
N PRO A 99 4.78 6.62 8.65
CA PRO A 99 5.54 7.40 9.64
C PRO A 99 5.48 8.92 9.44
N THR A 100 4.37 9.44 8.93
CA THR A 100 4.12 10.86 8.60
C THR A 100 4.44 11.76 9.79
N TYR A 101 3.67 11.67 10.87
CA TYR A 101 3.92 12.47 12.08
C TYR A 101 5.07 12.00 12.98
N THR A 102 5.83 10.96 12.58
CA THR A 102 6.86 10.38 13.46
C THR A 102 8.24 10.99 13.25
N MET A 103 8.45 11.69 12.13
CA MET A 103 9.71 12.35 11.80
C MET A 103 9.47 13.85 11.66
N THR A 104 9.57 14.60 12.75
CA THR A 104 9.40 16.06 12.77
C THR A 104 10.56 16.72 13.53
N PRO A 105 11.31 17.68 12.93
CA PRO A 105 11.17 18.15 11.55
C PRO A 105 11.46 17.02 10.55
N SER A 106 10.68 16.99 9.48
CA SER A 106 10.79 16.01 8.42
C SER A 106 12.14 16.09 7.74
N VAL A 107 12.62 14.92 7.32
CA VAL A 107 13.80 14.77 6.48
C VAL A 107 13.44 14.73 4.99
N HIS A 108 12.15 14.90 4.65
CA HIS A 108 11.65 14.94 3.28
C HIS A 108 12.17 16.15 2.51
N ASP A 109 12.62 15.92 1.29
CA ASP A 109 12.95 16.96 0.32
C ASP A 109 12.19 16.78 -1.01
N ALA A 110 11.66 17.86 -1.57
CA ALA A 110 10.93 17.82 -2.84
C ALA A 110 11.83 17.54 -4.06
N SER A 111 13.16 17.63 -3.89
CA SER A 111 14.14 17.24 -4.89
C SER A 111 14.49 15.75 -4.84
N GLU A 112 13.86 14.98 -3.93
CA GLU A 112 13.98 13.53 -3.88
C GLU A 112 13.70 12.90 -5.25
N SER A 113 14.67 12.12 -5.70
CA SER A 113 14.64 11.46 -7.00
C SER A 113 15.56 10.24 -6.99
N PRO A 114 15.28 9.19 -7.78
CA PRO A 114 16.17 8.03 -7.87
C PRO A 114 17.60 8.38 -8.32
N THR A 115 17.75 9.48 -9.08
CA THR A 115 19.03 9.95 -9.63
C THR A 115 19.54 11.25 -9.00
N GLY A 116 18.82 11.78 -8.01
CA GLY A 116 19.17 13.04 -7.35
C GLY A 116 20.27 12.89 -6.29
N THR A 117 20.72 14.03 -5.76
CA THR A 117 21.60 14.08 -4.59
C THR A 117 20.88 13.56 -3.34
N ILE A 118 19.61 13.95 -3.18
CA ILE A 118 18.72 13.40 -2.16
C ILE A 118 17.97 12.25 -2.83
N ARG A 119 18.28 11.03 -2.42
CA ARG A 119 17.82 9.81 -3.09
C ARG A 119 16.56 9.24 -2.46
N LEU A 120 15.55 9.04 -3.30
CA LEU A 120 14.38 8.20 -3.04
C LEU A 120 14.16 7.31 -4.28
N PRO A 121 14.20 5.96 -4.19
CA PRO A 121 14.40 5.14 -2.99
C PRO A 121 15.73 5.38 -2.26
N GLU A 122 15.74 5.23 -0.94
CA GLU A 122 16.92 5.51 -0.11
C GLU A 122 18.08 4.55 -0.43
N ALA A 123 19.27 5.12 -0.62
CA ALA A 123 20.50 4.36 -0.90
C ALA A 123 21.40 4.17 0.34
N VAL A 124 21.03 4.75 1.48
CA VAL A 124 21.79 4.68 2.73
C VAL A 124 20.91 4.05 3.82
N ALA A 125 21.41 2.98 4.44
CA ALA A 125 20.63 2.16 5.38
C ALA A 125 20.28 2.88 6.69
N THR A 126 21.05 3.90 7.06
CA THR A 126 20.85 4.71 8.27
C THR A 126 19.94 5.92 8.05
N THR A 127 19.50 6.19 6.80
CA THR A 127 18.56 7.29 6.53
C THR A 127 17.24 7.04 7.27
N PRO A 128 16.75 7.99 8.08
CA PRO A 128 15.46 7.88 8.74
C PRO A 128 14.34 7.65 7.71
N ARG A 129 13.52 6.62 7.93
CA ARG A 129 12.34 6.38 7.10
C ARG A 129 11.30 7.44 7.40
N HIS A 130 10.73 8.03 6.36
CA HIS A 130 9.66 9.01 6.44
C HIS A 130 8.62 8.74 5.35
N ALA A 131 7.46 9.39 5.47
CA ALA A 131 6.43 9.41 4.44
C ALA A 131 5.51 10.60 4.68
N GLU A 132 5.63 11.64 3.87
CA GLU A 132 4.86 12.87 3.96
C GLU A 132 3.59 12.83 3.12
N CYS A 133 2.68 13.77 3.39
CA CYS A 133 1.52 13.98 2.54
C CYS A 133 1.91 14.20 1.07
N ALA A 134 2.99 14.96 0.84
CA ALA A 134 3.48 15.33 -0.48
C ALA A 134 4.22 14.19 -1.21
N ASP A 135 4.61 13.13 -0.50
CA ASP A 135 5.23 11.96 -1.13
C ASP A 135 4.21 11.19 -1.94
N CYS A 136 2.96 11.09 -1.47
CA CYS A 136 1.91 10.36 -2.16
C CYS A 136 0.94 11.27 -2.93
N HIS A 137 0.75 12.51 -2.48
CA HIS A 137 -0.21 13.45 -3.05
C HIS A 137 0.48 14.67 -3.66
N ASN A 138 -0.12 15.21 -4.72
CA ASN A 138 0.26 16.52 -5.22
C ASN A 138 -0.92 17.49 -5.04
N PRO A 139 -0.86 18.43 -4.07
CA PRO A 139 -1.99 19.30 -3.77
C PRO A 139 -2.39 20.22 -4.93
N HIS A 140 -1.51 20.42 -5.93
CA HIS A 140 -1.83 21.19 -7.14
C HIS A 140 -2.53 20.38 -8.23
N ALA A 141 -2.63 19.05 -8.07
CA ALA A 141 -3.20 18.13 -9.06
C ALA A 141 -4.34 17.26 -8.50
N SER A 142 -4.33 16.98 -7.20
CA SER A 142 -5.27 16.06 -6.56
C SER A 142 -6.73 16.49 -6.77
N HIS A 143 -7.56 15.57 -7.26
CA HIS A 143 -8.98 15.79 -7.48
C HIS A 143 -9.80 14.49 -7.39
N ALA A 144 -11.12 14.63 -7.34
CA ALA A 144 -12.03 13.49 -7.29
C ALA A 144 -12.22 12.87 -8.70
N ALA A 145 -11.27 12.01 -9.11
CA ALA A 145 -11.43 11.13 -10.27
C ALA A 145 -11.17 9.68 -9.88
N ALA A 146 -12.10 8.79 -10.19
CA ALA A 146 -11.95 7.35 -10.01
C ALA A 146 -11.17 6.73 -11.17
N THR A 147 -10.53 5.59 -10.92
CA THR A 147 -9.79 4.80 -11.91
C THR A 147 -9.94 3.31 -11.61
N VAL A 148 -9.49 2.48 -12.53
CA VAL A 148 -9.32 1.03 -12.33
C VAL A 148 -7.83 0.71 -12.20
N ALA A 149 -7.52 -0.33 -11.42
CA ALA A 149 -6.16 -0.79 -11.28
C ALA A 149 -5.55 -1.19 -12.64
N PRO A 150 -4.24 -0.97 -12.83
CA PRO A 150 -3.29 -0.48 -11.82
C PRO A 150 -3.21 1.05 -11.70
N LYS A 151 -3.90 1.80 -12.58
CA LYS A 151 -3.76 3.27 -12.66
C LYS A 151 -4.25 3.96 -11.39
N ALA A 152 -3.42 4.83 -10.81
CA ALA A 152 -3.79 5.54 -9.58
C ALA A 152 -4.90 6.57 -9.81
N SER A 153 -5.75 6.75 -8.80
CA SER A 153 -6.88 7.69 -8.85
C SER A 153 -6.45 9.15 -8.94
N GLY A 154 -7.40 10.04 -9.24
CA GLY A 154 -7.18 11.49 -9.25
C GLY A 154 -6.71 12.07 -7.91
N ARG A 155 -6.93 11.36 -6.79
CA ARG A 155 -6.42 11.77 -5.47
C ARG A 155 -4.89 11.73 -5.41
N LEU A 156 -4.27 10.86 -6.20
CA LEU A 156 -2.83 10.66 -6.34
C LEU A 156 -2.29 11.28 -7.64
N ALA A 157 -3.10 12.08 -8.35
CA ALA A 157 -2.67 12.77 -9.56
C ALA A 157 -1.46 13.66 -9.26
N GLY A 158 -0.56 13.78 -10.24
CA GLY A 158 0.64 14.62 -10.17
C GLY A 158 1.77 14.06 -9.31
N ALA A 159 1.59 12.90 -8.67
CA ALA A 159 2.66 12.19 -7.98
C ALA A 159 3.45 11.30 -8.96
N TRP A 160 4.77 11.33 -8.84
CA TRP A 160 5.67 10.43 -9.57
C TRP A 160 5.82 9.09 -8.82
N GLY A 161 6.30 8.06 -9.53
CA GLY A 161 6.55 6.73 -8.98
C GLY A 161 7.81 6.07 -9.51
N VAL A 162 8.03 4.82 -9.13
CA VAL A 162 9.14 3.96 -9.56
C VAL A 162 8.55 2.71 -10.21
N ASP A 163 9.00 2.35 -11.41
CA ASP A 163 8.54 1.16 -12.12
C ASP A 163 9.23 -0.14 -11.68
N VAL A 164 8.87 -1.22 -12.37
CA VAL A 164 9.41 -2.56 -12.11
C VAL A 164 10.90 -2.69 -12.41
N THR A 165 11.52 -1.73 -13.08
CA THR A 165 12.96 -1.72 -13.36
C THR A 165 13.73 -0.80 -12.40
N GLY A 166 13.03 -0.14 -11.47
CA GLY A 166 13.61 0.81 -10.54
C GLY A 166 13.76 2.22 -11.13
N LEU A 167 13.15 2.51 -12.28
CA LEU A 167 13.24 3.81 -12.95
C LEU A 167 12.09 4.73 -12.54
N ARG A 168 12.38 6.04 -12.51
CA ARG A 168 11.37 7.07 -12.27
C ARG A 168 10.34 7.05 -13.39
N VAL A 169 9.06 7.11 -13.01
CA VAL A 169 7.93 7.33 -13.90
C VAL A 169 7.23 8.62 -13.50
N ASP A 170 7.04 9.50 -14.48
CA ASP A 170 6.27 10.72 -14.30
C ASP A 170 4.78 10.49 -14.65
N PRO A 171 3.86 11.20 -13.98
CA PRO A 171 2.42 11.05 -14.17
C PRO A 171 1.98 11.44 -15.59
N THR A 172 1.11 10.64 -16.20
CA THR A 172 0.58 10.88 -17.56
C THR A 172 -0.92 10.55 -17.67
N GLY A 173 -1.56 11.01 -18.76
CA GLY A 173 -2.97 10.72 -19.06
C GLY A 173 -3.98 11.49 -18.20
N THR A 174 -5.19 10.94 -18.06
CA THR A 174 -6.30 11.55 -17.31
C THR A 174 -6.95 10.50 -16.38
N PRO A 175 -6.88 10.66 -15.04
CA PRO A 175 -6.11 11.67 -14.31
C PRO A 175 -4.60 11.56 -14.63
N PRO A 176 -3.82 12.66 -14.53
CA PRO A 176 -2.39 12.63 -14.76
C PRO A 176 -1.73 11.92 -13.57
N SER A 177 -1.62 10.61 -13.65
CA SER A 177 -1.13 9.74 -12.57
C SER A 177 -0.32 8.58 -13.13
N VAL A 178 0.58 8.08 -12.29
CA VAL A 178 1.26 6.81 -12.49
C VAL A 178 0.35 5.64 -12.03
N ASN A 179 0.83 4.40 -12.10
CA ASN A 179 0.16 3.28 -11.44
C ASN A 179 0.32 3.39 -9.91
N GLU A 180 -0.67 2.95 -9.13
CA GLU A 180 -0.66 3.11 -7.66
C GLU A 180 0.56 2.45 -7.02
N TYR A 181 0.89 1.23 -7.46
CA TYR A 181 2.04 0.49 -6.96
C TYR A 181 3.37 1.22 -7.20
N GLN A 182 3.48 2.02 -8.27
CA GLN A 182 4.69 2.77 -8.57
C GLN A 182 4.95 3.86 -7.53
N ILE A 183 3.91 4.45 -6.94
CA ILE A 183 4.05 5.39 -5.81
C ILE A 183 4.57 4.62 -4.59
N CYS A 184 4.01 3.44 -4.30
CA CYS A 184 4.43 2.62 -3.17
C CYS A 184 5.89 2.15 -3.29
N PHE A 185 6.36 1.85 -4.50
CA PHE A 185 7.72 1.36 -4.75
C PHE A 185 8.82 2.37 -4.45
N LYS A 186 8.50 3.66 -4.33
CA LYS A 186 9.45 4.68 -3.86
C LYS A 186 10.08 4.32 -2.51
N CYS A 187 9.32 3.68 -1.62
CA CYS A 187 9.78 3.32 -0.28
C CYS A 187 9.77 1.80 -0.04
N HIS A 188 8.86 1.08 -0.68
CA HIS A 188 8.69 -0.38 -0.52
C HIS A 188 9.46 -1.20 -1.56
N GLY A 189 9.99 -0.56 -2.60
CA GLY A 189 10.79 -1.15 -3.66
C GLY A 189 12.25 -1.27 -3.23
N ASP A 190 13.13 -0.45 -3.80
CA ASP A 190 14.59 -0.63 -3.69
C ASP A 190 15.23 -0.02 -2.42
N SER A 191 14.49 0.72 -1.57
CA SER A 191 15.06 1.43 -0.41
C SER A 191 15.88 0.53 0.53
N VAL A 192 17.15 0.83 0.77
CA VAL A 192 18.02 -0.06 1.56
C VAL A 192 17.74 -0.04 3.06
N ASN A 193 17.01 0.96 3.55
CA ASN A 193 16.59 1.13 4.94
C ASN A 193 15.25 0.44 5.28
N LYS A 194 14.67 -0.36 4.37
CA LYS A 194 13.41 -1.09 4.61
C LYS A 194 13.50 -1.98 5.86
N PRO A 195 12.44 -2.04 6.69
CA PRO A 195 12.36 -2.93 7.85
C PRO A 195 12.75 -4.38 7.46
N GLN A 196 13.87 -4.83 7.99
CA GLN A 196 14.32 -6.22 7.91
C GLN A 196 13.63 -7.03 9.04
N PRO A 197 13.73 -8.37 9.06
CA PRO A 197 13.04 -9.24 10.04
C PRO A 197 13.25 -8.89 11.52
N THR A 198 14.25 -8.08 11.83
CA THR A 198 14.62 -7.61 13.17
C THR A 198 14.10 -6.20 13.51
N SER A 199 13.20 -5.63 12.70
CA SER A 199 12.67 -4.25 12.80
C SER A 199 11.24 -4.23 13.40
N PRO A 200 10.73 -3.09 13.92
CA PRO A 200 10.17 -2.99 15.29
C PRO A 200 8.85 -3.71 15.59
N ASP A 201 8.18 -4.27 14.58
CA ASP A 201 6.93 -5.03 14.74
C ASP A 201 7.07 -6.52 14.35
N PRO A 202 8.00 -7.27 14.96
CA PRO A 202 8.09 -8.70 14.75
C PRO A 202 6.81 -9.41 15.23
N PRO A 203 6.58 -10.65 14.80
CA PRO A 203 7.44 -11.41 13.90
C PRO A 203 6.99 -11.30 12.43
N TYR A 204 7.89 -10.86 11.54
CA TYR A 204 7.71 -11.08 10.09
C TYR A 204 7.80 -12.57 9.79
N THR A 205 7.04 -13.04 8.79
CA THR A 205 7.15 -14.42 8.31
C THR A 205 8.56 -14.72 7.80
N ALA A 206 9.19 -15.79 8.30
CA ALA A 206 10.54 -16.18 7.87
C ALA A 206 10.44 -17.13 6.66
N ARG A 207 10.34 -16.55 5.46
CA ARG A 207 10.16 -17.30 4.21
C ARG A 207 11.40 -18.10 3.79
N VAL A 208 11.18 -19.22 3.09
CA VAL A 208 12.25 -19.96 2.38
C VAL A 208 12.87 -19.08 1.28
N ALA A 209 12.04 -18.54 0.38
CA ALA A 209 12.45 -17.52 -0.58
C ALA A 209 12.25 -16.14 0.06
N ARG A 210 13.31 -15.60 0.66
CA ARG A 210 13.29 -14.35 1.43
C ARG A 210 13.48 -13.14 0.51
N GLN A 211 12.42 -12.35 0.36
CA GLN A 211 12.41 -11.10 -0.42
C GLN A 211 11.59 -10.01 0.30
N PHE A 212 12.10 -8.78 0.37
CA PHE A 212 11.41 -7.61 0.97
C PHE A 212 11.18 -6.48 -0.03
N ASN A 213 11.82 -6.53 -1.19
CA ASN A 213 11.62 -5.56 -2.25
C ASN A 213 10.30 -5.89 -2.96
N LYS A 214 9.28 -5.03 -2.79
CA LYS A 214 7.95 -5.32 -3.33
C LYS A 214 7.91 -5.31 -4.86
N ARG A 215 8.75 -4.50 -5.50
CA ARG A 215 8.96 -4.55 -6.96
C ARG A 215 9.38 -5.96 -7.41
N LEU A 216 10.34 -6.56 -6.71
CA LEU A 216 10.80 -7.91 -7.05
C LEU A 216 9.78 -9.00 -6.70
N GLN A 217 8.89 -8.79 -5.73
CA GLN A 217 7.85 -9.77 -5.40
C GLN A 217 6.66 -9.73 -6.36
N PHE A 218 6.36 -8.57 -6.94
CA PHE A 218 5.21 -8.41 -7.85
C PHE A 218 5.58 -8.43 -9.34
N ASP A 219 6.85 -8.60 -9.67
CA ASP A 219 7.32 -8.76 -11.04
C ASP A 219 6.53 -9.86 -11.77
N LEU A 220 6.04 -9.55 -12.97
CA LEU A 220 5.18 -10.45 -13.75
C LEU A 220 5.91 -11.71 -14.26
N ALA A 221 7.25 -11.70 -14.26
CA ALA A 221 8.10 -12.85 -14.55
C ALA A 221 8.12 -13.89 -13.41
N ASN A 222 7.65 -13.52 -12.21
CA ASN A 222 7.68 -14.41 -11.06
C ASN A 222 6.82 -15.67 -11.26
N PRO A 223 7.21 -16.81 -10.66
CA PRO A 223 6.45 -18.05 -10.72
C PRO A 223 5.03 -17.94 -10.17
N SER A 224 4.82 -17.11 -9.15
CA SER A 224 3.48 -16.75 -8.65
C SER A 224 3.51 -15.43 -7.87
N TYR A 225 2.38 -14.72 -7.92
CA TYR A 225 2.17 -13.40 -7.32
C TYR A 225 0.67 -13.09 -7.21
N HIS A 226 0.31 -12.22 -6.27
CA HIS A 226 -0.96 -11.50 -6.35
C HIS A 226 -0.88 -10.40 -7.41
N PRO A 227 -1.96 -10.17 -8.18
CA PRO A 227 -1.91 -9.37 -9.40
C PRO A 227 -1.94 -7.86 -9.14
N VAL A 228 -0.81 -7.25 -8.75
CA VAL A 228 -0.72 -5.79 -8.50
C VAL A 228 -0.19 -5.03 -9.72
N GLU A 229 0.86 -5.55 -10.38
CA GLU A 229 1.44 -4.92 -11.57
C GLU A 229 0.67 -5.26 -12.85
N GLY A 230 -0.06 -6.38 -12.83
CA GLY A 230 -0.83 -6.91 -13.95
C GLY A 230 -1.55 -8.19 -13.56
N PRO A 231 -2.36 -8.77 -14.46
CA PRO A 231 -3.13 -9.98 -14.20
C PRO A 231 -2.26 -11.16 -13.74
N GLY A 232 -2.84 -12.02 -12.90
CA GLY A 232 -2.14 -13.17 -12.36
C GLY A 232 -1.94 -14.27 -13.40
N ARG A 233 -0.98 -15.18 -13.16
CA ARG A 233 -0.72 -16.34 -14.02
C ARG A 233 -1.77 -17.46 -13.89
N GLY A 234 -2.49 -17.51 -12.78
CA GLY A 234 -3.42 -18.58 -12.48
C GLY A 234 -4.69 -18.50 -13.33
N THR A 235 -4.97 -19.55 -14.10
CA THR A 235 -6.21 -19.70 -14.87
C THR A 235 -7.33 -20.41 -14.10
N PHE A 236 -6.99 -21.06 -12.99
CA PHE A 236 -7.91 -21.76 -12.11
C PHE A 236 -7.77 -21.28 -10.67
N VAL A 237 -8.73 -20.45 -10.22
CA VAL A 237 -8.82 -19.93 -8.85
C VAL A 237 -10.27 -20.12 -8.37
N PRO A 238 -10.67 -21.35 -7.99
CA PRO A 238 -12.07 -21.68 -7.72
C PRO A 238 -12.64 -20.99 -6.47
N SER A 239 -11.79 -20.38 -5.64
CA SER A 239 -12.24 -19.57 -4.52
C SER A 239 -12.43 -18.11 -4.89
N LEU A 240 -12.10 -17.64 -6.09
CA LEU A 240 -12.16 -16.23 -6.39
C LEU A 240 -13.62 -15.71 -6.38
N LEU A 241 -13.91 -14.73 -5.53
CA LEU A 241 -15.24 -14.13 -5.39
C LEU A 241 -15.48 -13.10 -6.49
N ALA A 242 -16.69 -13.08 -7.05
CA ALA A 242 -17.13 -11.98 -7.90
C ALA A 242 -17.09 -10.64 -7.11
N PRO A 243 -16.73 -9.51 -7.75
CA PRO A 243 -16.47 -9.33 -9.18
C PRO A 243 -15.03 -9.65 -9.62
N TRP A 244 -14.19 -10.21 -8.75
CA TRP A 244 -12.83 -10.56 -9.11
C TRP A 244 -12.80 -11.72 -10.11
N THR A 245 -11.87 -11.63 -11.06
CA THR A 245 -11.61 -12.64 -12.07
C THR A 245 -10.11 -12.89 -12.14
N THR A 246 -9.69 -13.96 -12.80
CA THR A 246 -8.26 -14.24 -13.03
C THR A 246 -7.56 -13.14 -13.85
N SER A 247 -8.33 -12.31 -14.57
CA SER A 247 -7.85 -11.12 -15.28
C SER A 247 -7.79 -9.84 -14.43
N SER A 248 -8.28 -9.87 -13.19
CA SER A 248 -8.31 -8.68 -12.34
C SER A 248 -6.92 -8.25 -11.91
N VAL A 249 -6.74 -6.93 -11.77
CA VAL A 249 -5.57 -6.30 -11.15
C VAL A 249 -6.03 -5.63 -9.86
N LEU A 250 -5.20 -5.71 -8.83
CA LEU A 250 -5.43 -5.19 -7.49
C LEU A 250 -4.66 -3.89 -7.30
N PHE A 251 -5.24 -3.01 -6.50
CA PHE A 251 -4.52 -1.93 -5.86
C PHE A 251 -3.76 -2.45 -4.65
N CYS A 252 -2.61 -1.86 -4.32
CA CYS A 252 -1.95 -2.09 -3.03
C CYS A 252 -2.93 -1.80 -1.88
N THR A 253 -3.77 -0.79 -2.08
CA THR A 253 -4.77 -0.35 -1.11
C THR A 253 -6.00 -1.25 -1.02
N ASP A 254 -6.10 -2.31 -1.81
CA ASP A 254 -7.11 -3.36 -1.58
C ASP A 254 -6.76 -4.24 -0.39
N CYS A 255 -5.47 -4.30 -0.01
CA CYS A 255 -4.97 -5.01 1.16
C CYS A 255 -4.47 -4.07 2.27
N HIS A 256 -3.79 -2.98 1.91
CA HIS A 256 -3.21 -2.02 2.85
C HIS A 256 -4.00 -0.71 2.88
N ASN A 257 -4.91 -0.56 3.84
CA ASN A 257 -5.82 0.58 3.89
C ASN A 257 -6.34 0.81 5.31
N ASN A 258 -7.12 1.87 5.46
CA ASN A 258 -7.91 2.13 6.64
C ASN A 258 -8.92 1.00 6.93
N ASP A 259 -8.81 0.38 8.10
CA ASP A 259 -9.69 -0.67 8.62
C ASP A 259 -11.14 -0.23 8.87
N SER A 260 -11.39 1.08 8.97
CA SER A 260 -12.73 1.67 9.02
C SER A 260 -13.12 2.35 7.71
N GLY A 261 -12.31 2.20 6.65
CA GLY A 261 -12.53 2.82 5.34
C GLY A 261 -13.49 2.04 4.42
N PRO A 262 -13.78 2.56 3.23
CA PRO A 262 -14.72 1.95 2.29
C PRO A 262 -14.23 0.62 1.69
N LYS A 263 -12.92 0.33 1.78
CA LYS A 263 -12.33 -0.95 1.32
C LYS A 263 -12.26 -2.02 2.41
N ALA A 264 -12.75 -1.76 3.63
CA ALA A 264 -12.90 -2.79 4.66
C ALA A 264 -13.89 -3.89 4.24
N PRO A 265 -13.78 -5.14 4.76
CA PRO A 265 -14.72 -6.22 4.44
C PRO A 265 -16.18 -5.84 4.73
N THR A 266 -16.38 -5.07 5.80
CA THR A 266 -17.61 -4.33 6.05
C THR A 266 -17.30 -2.85 5.78
N PRO A 267 -17.71 -2.29 4.63
CA PRO A 267 -17.37 -0.92 4.27
C PRO A 267 -17.77 0.08 5.36
N GLY A 268 -16.79 0.83 5.86
CA GLY A 268 -17.00 1.86 6.87
C GLY A 268 -17.00 3.28 6.29
N THR A 269 -17.13 4.27 7.18
CA THR A 269 -17.19 5.71 6.84
C THR A 269 -15.85 6.43 6.99
N GLY A 270 -14.80 5.73 7.45
CA GLY A 270 -13.45 6.27 7.56
C GLY A 270 -12.89 6.66 6.19
N PRO A 271 -11.89 7.56 6.13
CA PRO A 271 -11.28 7.94 4.88
C PRO A 271 -10.55 6.78 4.22
N ALA A 272 -10.66 6.68 2.89
CA ALA A 272 -9.85 5.77 2.10
C ALA A 272 -8.38 6.22 2.05
N GLY A 273 -7.47 5.25 2.08
CA GLY A 273 -6.04 5.43 1.89
C GLY A 273 -5.23 4.71 2.97
N PRO A 274 -3.96 4.40 2.69
CA PRO A 274 -3.08 3.71 3.62
C PRO A 274 -2.52 4.69 4.66
N HIS A 275 -3.35 5.44 5.38
CA HIS A 275 -2.86 6.38 6.39
C HIS A 275 -2.57 5.66 7.71
N GLY A 276 -3.58 4.98 8.23
CA GLY A 276 -3.51 4.21 9.48
C GLY A 276 -4.54 3.07 9.52
N SER A 277 -4.22 2.03 10.28
CA SER A 277 -5.07 0.87 10.56
C SER A 277 -4.81 0.34 11.98
N ASN A 278 -5.84 -0.24 12.60
CA ASN A 278 -5.67 -0.99 13.85
C ASN A 278 -5.12 -2.41 13.63
N TYR A 279 -5.07 -2.90 12.38
CA TYR A 279 -4.51 -4.20 12.05
C TYR A 279 -3.03 -4.10 11.64
N LYS A 280 -2.23 -5.05 12.14
CA LYS A 280 -0.79 -5.15 11.90
C LYS A 280 -0.46 -5.05 10.42
N HIS A 281 0.65 -4.41 10.08
CA HIS A 281 1.09 -4.16 8.70
C HIS A 281 0.15 -3.26 7.89
N LEU A 282 -0.61 -2.39 8.56
CA LEU A 282 -1.52 -1.44 7.93
C LEU A 282 -2.63 -2.14 7.12
N LEU A 283 -3.06 -3.31 7.56
CA LEU A 283 -4.00 -4.12 6.80
C LEU A 283 -5.42 -3.56 6.91
N VAL A 284 -6.17 -3.63 5.83
CA VAL A 284 -7.57 -3.18 5.78
C VAL A 284 -8.52 -4.11 6.54
N ALA A 285 -8.05 -5.30 6.90
CA ALA A 285 -8.80 -6.33 7.60
C ALA A 285 -7.84 -7.21 8.42
N ARG A 286 -8.39 -7.91 9.41
CA ARG A 286 -7.63 -8.84 10.24
C ARG A 286 -6.99 -9.95 9.39
N TYR A 287 -5.73 -10.25 9.71
CA TYR A 287 -4.99 -11.40 9.21
C TYR A 287 -3.98 -11.84 10.26
N ASP A 288 -4.29 -12.95 10.94
CA ASP A 288 -3.43 -13.46 12.01
C ASP A 288 -2.35 -14.38 11.43
N MET A 289 -1.09 -13.98 11.56
CA MET A 289 0.08 -14.66 10.96
C MET A 289 1.27 -14.85 11.91
N ASP A 290 1.11 -14.46 13.18
CA ASP A 290 2.20 -14.40 14.16
C ASP A 290 2.44 -15.73 14.88
N ASN A 291 1.49 -16.66 14.85
CA ASN A 291 1.60 -17.99 15.42
C ASN A 291 1.46 -19.07 14.33
N GLY A 292 2.05 -20.26 14.58
CA GLY A 292 1.94 -21.41 13.68
C GLY A 292 0.72 -22.28 13.95
N SER A 293 -0.12 -21.87 14.91
CA SER A 293 -1.33 -22.57 15.32
C SER A 293 -2.40 -21.55 15.66
N GLN A 294 -3.27 -21.28 14.69
CA GLN A 294 -4.38 -20.35 14.78
C GLN A 294 -5.66 -21.05 14.37
N ALA A 295 -6.70 -20.98 15.19
CA ALA A 295 -8.01 -21.47 14.81
C ALA A 295 -8.53 -20.69 13.60
N GLU A 296 -8.89 -21.44 12.56
CA GLU A 296 -9.50 -20.90 11.35
C GLU A 296 -10.87 -20.31 11.67
N SER A 297 -11.09 -19.07 11.23
CA SER A 297 -12.40 -18.43 11.24
C SER A 297 -12.49 -17.34 10.18
N ALA A 298 -13.71 -16.98 9.81
CA ALA A 298 -13.98 -15.85 8.92
C ALA A 298 -13.35 -14.53 9.42
N ALA A 299 -13.28 -14.33 10.74
CA ALA A 299 -12.67 -13.15 11.34
C ALA A 299 -11.14 -13.20 11.32
N THR A 300 -10.55 -14.36 11.60
CA THR A 300 -9.09 -14.56 11.67
C THR A 300 -8.41 -14.24 10.33
N TYR A 301 -9.04 -14.65 9.23
CA TYR A 301 -8.51 -14.49 7.87
C TYR A 301 -9.38 -13.56 7.01
N ALA A 302 -10.05 -12.59 7.65
CA ALA A 302 -10.97 -11.66 7.01
C ALA A 302 -10.36 -10.96 5.79
N LEU A 303 -9.05 -10.66 5.82
CA LEU A 303 -8.33 -10.10 4.67
C LEU A 303 -8.40 -10.99 3.43
N CYS A 304 -8.04 -12.27 3.57
CA CYS A 304 -8.03 -13.23 2.47
C CYS A 304 -9.46 -13.44 1.94
N TYR A 305 -10.43 -13.52 2.86
CA TYR A 305 -11.83 -13.74 2.52
C TYR A 305 -12.54 -12.56 1.86
N LYS A 306 -11.89 -11.40 1.74
CA LYS A 306 -12.37 -10.33 0.86
C LYS A 306 -12.41 -10.73 -0.61
N CYS A 307 -11.49 -11.60 -1.03
CA CYS A 307 -11.32 -11.99 -2.43
C CYS A 307 -11.50 -13.48 -2.64
N HIS A 308 -11.30 -14.30 -1.60
CA HIS A 308 -11.41 -15.75 -1.69
C HIS A 308 -12.58 -16.29 -0.85
N ASP A 309 -13.44 -17.10 -1.45
CA ASP A 309 -14.54 -17.79 -0.82
C ASP A 309 -14.02 -18.82 0.18
N ARG A 310 -14.37 -18.58 1.44
CA ARG A 310 -14.08 -19.50 2.55
C ARG A 310 -14.68 -20.87 2.33
N THR A 311 -15.88 -20.96 1.74
CA THR A 311 -16.56 -22.25 1.53
C THR A 311 -15.81 -23.09 0.50
N SER A 312 -15.41 -22.50 -0.63
CA SER A 312 -14.54 -23.12 -1.63
C SER A 312 -13.21 -23.62 -1.05
N ILE A 313 -12.54 -22.80 -0.22
CA ILE A 313 -11.27 -23.16 0.42
C ILE A 313 -11.46 -24.35 1.38
N LEU A 314 -12.41 -24.27 2.31
CA LEU A 314 -12.65 -25.32 3.31
C LEU A 314 -13.32 -26.56 2.72
N GLY A 315 -13.96 -26.43 1.56
CA GLY A 315 -14.46 -27.52 0.74
C GLY A 315 -13.40 -28.23 -0.09
N ASN A 316 -12.10 -27.88 0.08
CA ASN A 316 -10.97 -28.48 -0.61
C ASN A 316 -10.99 -28.34 -2.14
N ALA A 317 -11.65 -27.31 -2.69
CA ALA A 317 -11.89 -27.19 -4.14
C ALA A 317 -10.60 -27.09 -4.99
N SER A 318 -9.53 -26.52 -4.44
CA SER A 318 -8.22 -26.39 -5.12
C SER A 318 -7.12 -27.29 -4.55
N PHE A 319 -7.27 -27.76 -3.31
CA PHE A 319 -6.31 -28.63 -2.62
C PHE A 319 -7.09 -29.55 -1.69
N ALA A 320 -6.96 -30.87 -1.92
CA ALA A 320 -7.70 -31.92 -1.21
C ALA A 320 -7.53 -31.92 0.32
N GLN A 321 -6.50 -31.25 0.86
CA GLN A 321 -6.20 -31.23 2.30
C GLN A 321 -6.28 -29.83 2.92
N HIS A 322 -6.92 -28.84 2.27
CA HIS A 322 -7.10 -27.50 2.87
C HIS A 322 -7.79 -27.58 4.23
N ASN A 323 -8.96 -28.22 4.33
CA ASN A 323 -9.70 -28.37 5.58
C ASN A 323 -8.84 -28.99 6.68
N ARG A 324 -8.14 -30.09 6.36
CA ARG A 324 -7.25 -30.75 7.30
C ARG A 324 -6.20 -29.79 7.87
N HIS A 325 -5.53 -29.02 7.02
CA HIS A 325 -4.49 -28.10 7.49
C HIS A 325 -5.07 -26.89 8.24
N LEU A 326 -6.13 -26.28 7.72
CA LEU A 326 -6.67 -25.05 8.28
C LEU A 326 -7.50 -25.29 9.55
N THR A 327 -8.36 -26.32 9.59
CA THR A 327 -9.30 -26.53 10.71
C THR A 327 -8.83 -27.58 11.70
N LEU A 328 -8.17 -28.66 11.24
CA LEU A 328 -7.75 -29.75 12.13
C LEU A 328 -6.35 -29.54 12.69
N ALA A 329 -5.43 -29.01 11.88
CA ALA A 329 -4.07 -28.68 12.32
C ALA A 329 -3.91 -27.20 12.75
N SER A 330 -4.93 -26.37 12.51
CA SER A 330 -4.91 -24.93 12.81
C SER A 330 -3.73 -24.21 12.17
N ALA A 331 -3.31 -24.60 10.97
CA ALA A 331 -2.20 -23.96 10.27
C ALA A 331 -2.71 -22.68 9.56
N PRO A 332 -2.26 -21.46 9.93
CA PRO A 332 -2.67 -20.26 9.22
C PRO A 332 -2.19 -20.23 7.76
N CYS A 333 -2.90 -19.47 6.91
CA CYS A 333 -2.56 -19.32 5.49
C CYS A 333 -1.10 -18.90 5.28
N SER A 334 -0.58 -18.06 6.18
CA SER A 334 0.81 -17.56 6.17
C SER A 334 1.85 -18.66 6.34
N VAL A 335 1.52 -19.82 6.91
CA VAL A 335 2.46 -20.93 7.05
C VAL A 335 2.90 -21.45 5.67
N CYS A 336 2.00 -21.42 4.69
CA CYS A 336 2.26 -21.93 3.34
C CYS A 336 2.39 -20.82 2.29
N HIS A 337 1.51 -19.81 2.32
CA HIS A 337 1.38 -18.84 1.25
C HIS A 337 2.07 -17.51 1.56
N ASP A 338 2.85 -17.00 0.62
CA ASP A 338 3.30 -15.61 0.59
C ASP A 338 2.17 -14.69 0.11
N PRO A 339 1.80 -13.62 0.84
CA PRO A 339 0.73 -12.73 0.42
C PRO A 339 1.11 -11.81 -0.75
N HIS A 340 2.36 -11.80 -1.22
CA HIS A 340 2.78 -10.94 -2.33
C HIS A 340 3.19 -11.77 -3.55
N GLY A 341 4.33 -12.44 -3.50
CA GLY A 341 4.88 -13.17 -4.62
C GLY A 341 6.31 -13.65 -4.35
N ILE A 342 6.77 -14.55 -5.21
CA ILE A 342 8.06 -15.23 -5.08
C ILE A 342 8.95 -14.74 -6.21
N ASP A 343 10.07 -14.12 -5.86
CA ASP A 343 11.08 -13.66 -6.81
C ASP A 343 11.58 -14.83 -7.68
N SER A 344 11.57 -14.64 -8.99
CA SER A 344 12.07 -15.61 -9.97
C SER A 344 13.55 -15.98 -9.78
N ALA A 345 14.34 -15.13 -9.12
CA ALA A 345 15.72 -15.45 -8.76
C ALA A 345 15.82 -16.46 -7.59
N GLN A 346 14.74 -16.69 -6.85
CA GLN A 346 14.71 -17.50 -5.63
C GLN A 346 13.73 -18.68 -5.69
N GLY A 347 12.85 -18.72 -6.69
CA GLY A 347 11.82 -19.75 -6.82
C GLY A 347 11.53 -20.12 -8.27
N ASN A 348 10.67 -21.13 -8.44
CA ASN A 348 10.27 -21.61 -9.78
C ASN A 348 8.80 -22.04 -9.83
N THR A 349 8.27 -22.21 -11.04
CA THR A 349 6.83 -22.50 -11.27
C THR A 349 6.39 -23.86 -10.75
N THR A 350 7.33 -24.75 -10.42
CA THR A 350 7.02 -26.07 -9.85
C THR A 350 6.97 -25.99 -8.32
N ASN A 351 8.01 -25.45 -7.69
CA ASN A 351 8.15 -25.46 -6.23
C ASN A 351 7.48 -24.27 -5.54
N ASN A 352 7.14 -23.23 -6.29
CA ASN A 352 6.53 -21.99 -5.79
C ASN A 352 5.27 -21.62 -6.59
N ALA A 353 4.58 -22.61 -7.14
CA ALA A 353 3.23 -22.38 -7.67
C ALA A 353 2.30 -21.92 -6.54
N HIS A 354 1.21 -21.23 -6.90
CA HIS A 354 0.13 -20.85 -5.97
C HIS A 354 0.61 -20.10 -4.73
N LEU A 355 1.63 -19.24 -4.86
CA LEU A 355 2.22 -18.47 -3.78
C LEU A 355 2.87 -19.31 -2.66
N ILE A 356 3.13 -20.60 -2.89
CA ILE A 356 3.72 -21.45 -1.86
C ILE A 356 5.18 -21.05 -1.59
N ASN A 357 5.43 -20.62 -0.35
CA ASN A 357 6.71 -20.21 0.19
C ASN A 357 6.66 -20.36 1.72
N PHE A 358 7.10 -21.52 2.22
CA PHE A 358 6.86 -21.89 3.62
C PHE A 358 7.47 -20.93 4.64
N ASP A 359 6.77 -20.77 5.77
CA ASP A 359 7.25 -20.08 6.95
C ASP A 359 8.15 -21.01 7.79
N THR A 360 9.45 -20.74 7.77
CA THR A 360 10.46 -21.54 8.47
C THR A 360 10.42 -21.40 10.00
N ARG A 361 9.59 -20.48 10.54
CA ARG A 361 9.28 -20.45 11.99
C ARG A 361 8.47 -21.67 12.43
N PHE A 362 7.68 -22.25 11.52
CA PHE A 362 6.68 -23.29 11.84
C PHE A 362 6.81 -24.55 10.98
N VAL A 363 7.57 -24.48 9.89
CA VAL A 363 7.84 -25.60 8.98
C VAL A 363 9.34 -25.87 8.96
N SER A 364 9.73 -27.12 9.10
CA SER A 364 11.14 -27.54 9.04
C SER A 364 11.38 -28.52 7.88
N PRO A 365 12.65 -28.73 7.49
CA PRO A 365 12.99 -29.84 6.61
C PRO A 365 12.50 -31.18 7.16
N ASN A 366 12.14 -32.09 6.26
CA ASN A 366 11.80 -33.47 6.62
C ASN A 366 13.05 -34.27 7.05
N SER A 367 12.87 -35.55 7.39
CA SER A 367 13.98 -36.44 7.80
C SER A 367 15.08 -36.62 6.76
N SER A 368 14.80 -36.33 5.48
CA SER A 368 15.76 -36.37 4.37
C SER A 368 16.39 -34.99 4.09
N GLY A 369 16.15 -34.00 4.94
CA GLY A 369 16.70 -32.63 4.80
C GLY A 369 15.99 -31.78 3.74
N LEU A 370 14.83 -32.20 3.23
CA LEU A 370 14.11 -31.47 2.18
C LEU A 370 13.01 -30.58 2.78
N LEU A 371 12.93 -29.33 2.31
CA LEU A 371 11.86 -28.37 2.57
C LEU A 371 11.38 -27.74 1.25
N ARG A 372 10.37 -28.33 0.62
CA ARG A 372 9.79 -27.81 -0.63
C ARG A 372 8.41 -28.38 -0.92
N TYR A 373 7.64 -27.60 -1.66
CA TYR A 373 6.47 -28.05 -2.38
C TYR A 373 6.89 -28.43 -3.81
N GLU A 374 6.10 -29.27 -4.49
CA GLU A 374 6.24 -29.55 -5.91
C GLU A 374 4.85 -29.71 -6.53
N SER A 375 4.50 -28.82 -7.45
CA SER A 375 3.30 -28.94 -8.28
C SER A 375 3.50 -30.02 -9.33
N THR A 376 2.59 -30.99 -9.38
CA THR A 376 2.57 -32.05 -10.39
C THR A 376 1.43 -31.88 -11.40
N GLY A 377 0.57 -30.88 -11.19
CA GLY A 377 -0.56 -30.56 -12.05
C GLY A 377 -1.59 -29.71 -11.34
N GLN A 378 -2.65 -29.34 -12.03
CA GLN A 378 -3.76 -28.61 -11.40
C GLN A 378 -4.41 -29.46 -10.31
N GLY A 379 -4.45 -28.94 -9.08
CA GLY A 379 -5.02 -29.65 -7.93
C GLY A 379 -4.16 -30.78 -7.38
N HIS A 380 -2.97 -31.01 -7.93
CA HIS A 380 -2.08 -32.11 -7.59
C HIS A 380 -0.67 -31.62 -7.24
N GLY A 381 -0.10 -32.22 -6.21
CA GLY A 381 1.25 -31.90 -5.83
C GLY A 381 1.80 -32.83 -4.76
N ARG A 382 3.01 -32.53 -4.33
CA ARG A 382 3.67 -33.24 -3.26
C ARG A 382 4.46 -32.31 -2.36
N CYS A 383 4.46 -32.62 -1.07
CA CYS A 383 5.20 -31.87 -0.07
C CYS A 383 6.37 -32.69 0.47
N TYR A 384 7.50 -32.02 0.64
CA TYR A 384 8.71 -32.50 1.31
C TYR A 384 9.00 -31.55 2.46
N LEU A 385 8.52 -31.88 3.67
CA LEU A 385 8.64 -31.02 4.86
C LEU A 385 8.27 -31.81 6.12
N SER A 386 8.58 -31.24 7.28
CA SER A 386 8.02 -31.65 8.57
C SER A 386 7.19 -30.49 9.13
N CYS A 387 5.95 -30.78 9.54
CA CYS A 387 5.07 -29.80 10.18
C CYS A 387 4.03 -30.53 11.05
N HIS A 388 3.66 -29.94 12.20
CA HIS A 388 2.75 -30.56 13.18
C HIS A 388 3.12 -32.00 13.59
N GLY A 389 4.42 -32.30 13.69
CA GLY A 389 4.92 -33.64 14.01
C GLY A 389 4.73 -34.67 12.88
N MET A 390 4.23 -34.27 11.71
CA MET A 390 4.00 -35.14 10.55
C MET A 390 5.11 -34.96 9.51
N GLN A 391 5.69 -36.08 9.09
CA GLN A 391 6.67 -36.12 8.01
C GLN A 391 5.99 -36.23 6.65
N HIS A 392 6.33 -35.30 5.75
CA HIS A 392 5.93 -35.33 4.35
C HIS A 392 7.16 -35.73 3.51
N ASN A 393 7.20 -36.98 3.01
CA ASN A 393 8.39 -37.50 2.30
C ASN A 393 8.14 -38.58 1.22
N PRO A 394 7.55 -38.24 0.07
CA PRO A 394 6.58 -37.18 -0.11
C PRO A 394 5.20 -37.61 0.40
N LEU A 395 4.41 -36.65 0.88
CA LEU A 395 2.96 -36.82 0.89
C LEU A 395 2.39 -36.18 -0.37
N THR A 396 1.60 -36.95 -1.11
CA THR A 396 0.96 -36.59 -2.39
C THR A 396 -0.53 -36.35 -2.18
N TYR A 397 -1.15 -35.57 -3.08
CA TYR A 397 -2.60 -35.35 -3.08
C TYR A 397 -3.17 -35.16 -4.48
#